data_AF-A0A484SQ75-F1
#
_entry.id   AF-A0A484SQ75-F1
#
_cell.length_a   1.000
_cell.length_b   1.000
_cell.length_c   1.000
_cell.angle_alpha   90.00
_cell.angle_beta   90.00
_cell.angle_gamma   90.00
#
_symmetry.space_group_name_H-M   'P 1'
#
loop_
_entity.id
_entity.type
_entity.pdbx_description
1 polymer ?
#
loop_
_entity_poly.entity_id
_entity_poly.type
_entity_poly.pdbx_seq_one_letter_code
_entity_poly.pdbx_strand_id
1 'polypeptide(L)'
;MKKTDLEKNKALKIVGRMNAAVPPGRVPGAAAAPDRREQRKLDQAAGLVSFPVKLRQPLIDALRARADADGVPVNDLVNTLLADALKA
;
A
#
# COMPACT_ATOMS: atom_id res chain seq x y z
N MET A 1 49.41 -23.18 1.08
CA MET A 1 48.87 -21.94 0.46
C MET A 1 49.67 -20.76 0.95
N LYS A 2 49.99 -19.79 0.08
CA LYS A 2 50.81 -18.62 0.45
C LYS A 2 49.94 -17.65 1.27
N LYS A 3 50.53 -16.93 2.23
CA LYS A 3 49.82 -16.00 3.12
C LYS A 3 49.03 -14.92 2.35
N THR A 4 49.54 -14.52 1.19
CA THR A 4 48.91 -13.56 0.28
C THR A 4 47.59 -14.04 -0.31
N ASP A 5 47.43 -15.35 -0.53
CA ASP A 5 46.21 -15.90 -1.12
C ASP A 5 45.06 -15.92 -0.12
N LEU A 6 45.38 -16.04 1.18
CA LEU A 6 44.39 -15.95 2.25
C LEU A 6 43.83 -14.53 2.39
N GLU A 7 44.66 -13.51 2.21
CA GLU A 7 44.23 -12.11 2.28
C GLU A 7 43.33 -11.75 1.11
N LYS A 8 43.67 -12.21 -0.10
CA LYS A 8 42.81 -12.05 -1.29
C LYS A 8 41.44 -12.69 -1.10
N ASN A 9 41.39 -13.90 -0.56
CA ASN A 9 40.12 -14.60 -0.30
C ASN A 9 39.29 -13.91 0.79
N LYS A 10 39.93 -13.29 1.80
CA LYS A 10 39.24 -12.47 2.80
C LYS A 10 38.63 -11.21 2.18
N ALA A 11 39.38 -10.50 1.33
CA ALA A 11 38.89 -9.34 0.61
C ALA A 11 37.68 -9.70 -0.28
N LEU A 12 37.77 -10.80 -1.02
CA LEU A 12 36.67 -11.30 -1.86
C LEU A 12 35.40 -11.62 -1.06
N LYS A 13 35.54 -12.21 0.13
CA LYS A 13 34.41 -12.49 1.02
C LYS A 13 33.76 -11.22 1.57
N ILE A 14 34.55 -10.19 1.87
CA ILE A 14 34.04 -8.90 2.36
C ILE A 14 33.26 -8.19 1.24
N VAL A 15 33.81 -8.13 0.04
CA VAL A 15 33.14 -7.52 -1.13
C VAL A 15 31.86 -8.26 -1.48
N GLY A 16 31.87 -9.60 -1.46
CA GLY A 16 30.68 -10.42 -1.68
C GLY A 16 29.57 -10.16 -0.66
N ARG A 17 29.92 -9.96 0.63
CA ARG A 17 28.95 -9.60 1.68
C ARG A 17 28.40 -8.19 1.50
N MET A 18 29.22 -7.25 1.03
CA MET A 18 28.79 -5.87 0.79
C MET A 18 27.82 -5.79 -0.39
N ASN A 19 28.07 -6.55 -1.46
CA ASN A 19 27.19 -6.61 -2.63
C ASN A 19 25.91 -7.42 -2.40
N ALA A 20 25.92 -8.37 -1.45
CA ALA A 20 24.76 -9.16 -1.06
C ALA A 20 23.86 -8.45 -0.01
N ALA A 21 24.24 -7.26 0.46
CA ALA A 21 23.38 -6.45 1.29
C ALA A 21 22.16 -6.02 0.46
N VAL A 22 21.00 -6.59 0.81
CA VAL A 22 19.71 -6.33 0.18
C VAL A 22 19.44 -4.82 0.15
N PRO A 23 18.91 -4.25 -0.95
CA PRO A 23 18.63 -2.82 -1.03
C PRO A 23 17.74 -2.36 0.13
N PRO A 24 18.05 -1.22 0.78
CA PRO A 24 17.25 -0.65 1.86
C PRO A 24 15.96 -0.06 1.29
N GLY A 25 15.02 -0.92 0.92
CA GLY A 25 13.73 -0.54 0.35
C GLY A 25 12.56 -1.41 0.82
N ARG A 26 12.82 -2.46 1.61
CA ARG A 26 11.77 -3.21 2.30
C ARG A 26 11.73 -2.77 3.75
N VAL A 27 10.90 -1.78 4.04
CA VAL A 27 10.53 -1.40 5.40
C VAL A 27 9.99 -2.65 6.13
N PRO A 28 10.66 -3.17 7.16
CA PRO A 28 10.13 -4.25 7.98
C PRO A 28 9.20 -3.62 9.01
N GLY A 29 7.88 -3.76 8.86
CA GLY A 29 6.92 -3.30 9.87
C GLY A 29 5.55 -2.81 9.38
N ALA A 30 5.36 -2.59 8.07
CA ALA A 30 4.00 -2.44 7.55
C ALA A 30 3.38 -3.83 7.47
N ALA A 31 2.29 -4.08 8.22
CA ALA A 31 1.49 -5.28 8.09
C ALA A 31 1.35 -5.63 6.60
N ALA A 32 1.65 -6.88 6.23
CA ALA A 32 1.59 -7.31 4.84
C ALA A 32 0.22 -6.91 4.30
N ALA A 33 0.20 -5.89 3.42
CA ALA A 33 -1.04 -5.46 2.80
C ALA A 33 -1.65 -6.72 2.17
N PRO A 34 -2.93 -7.02 2.45
CA PRO A 34 -3.55 -8.25 1.95
C PRO A 34 -3.31 -8.36 0.45
N ASP A 35 -3.07 -9.57 -0.05
CA ASP A 35 -2.87 -9.78 -1.47
C ASP A 35 -4.05 -9.12 -2.20
N ARG A 36 -3.77 -8.27 -3.20
CA ARG A 36 -4.80 -7.49 -3.90
C ARG A 36 -5.89 -8.38 -4.48
N ARG A 37 -5.58 -9.66 -4.73
CA ARG A 37 -6.55 -10.68 -5.14
C ARG A 37 -7.51 -11.07 -4.01
N GLU A 38 -7.00 -11.24 -2.80
CA GLU A 38 -7.82 -11.55 -1.62
C GLU A 38 -8.71 -10.38 -1.26
N GLN A 39 -8.18 -9.15 -1.30
CA GLN A 39 -8.98 -7.95 -1.08
C GLN A 39 -10.13 -7.83 -2.11
N ARG A 40 -9.86 -8.06 -3.40
CA ARG A 40 -10.92 -8.09 -4.42
C ARG A 40 -11.94 -9.20 -4.20
N LYS A 41 -11.55 -10.37 -3.70
CA LYS A 41 -12.50 -11.44 -3.37
C LYS A 41 -13.40 -11.05 -2.20
N LEU A 42 -12.85 -10.38 -1.19
CA LEU A 42 -13.63 -9.86 -0.06
C LEU A 42 -14.58 -8.76 -0.51
N ASP A 43 -14.11 -7.83 -1.34
CA ASP A 43 -14.94 -6.77 -1.91
C ASP A 43 -16.08 -7.36 -2.76
N GLN A 44 -15.80 -8.35 -3.60
CA GLN A 44 -16.82 -9.05 -4.39
C GLN A 44 -17.82 -9.80 -3.50
N ALA A 45 -17.35 -10.48 -2.45
CA ALA A 45 -18.23 -11.16 -1.50
C ALA A 45 -19.13 -10.17 -0.75
N ALA A 46 -18.63 -8.96 -0.48
CA ALA A 46 -19.38 -7.86 0.11
C ALA A 46 -20.24 -7.09 -0.90
N GLY A 47 -20.25 -7.46 -2.18
CA GLY A 47 -21.02 -6.79 -3.23
C GLY A 47 -20.48 -5.42 -3.62
N LEU A 48 -19.25 -5.05 -3.22
CA LEU A 48 -18.63 -3.79 -3.58
C LEU A 48 -18.25 -3.81 -5.07
N VAL A 49 -18.71 -2.80 -5.79
CA VAL A 49 -18.38 -2.57 -7.20
C VAL A 49 -17.50 -1.34 -7.30
N SER A 50 -16.45 -1.41 -8.13
CA SER A 50 -15.62 -0.24 -8.42
C SER A 50 -16.41 0.77 -9.26
N PHE A 51 -16.59 1.98 -8.74
CA PHE A 51 -17.31 3.06 -9.42
C PHE A 51 -16.38 4.24 -9.72
N PRO A 52 -15.72 4.27 -10.89
CA PRO A 52 -14.81 5.35 -11.25
C PRO A 52 -15.58 6.59 -11.73
N VAL A 53 -15.50 7.69 -10.98
CA VAL A 53 -16.08 8.99 -11.37
C VAL A 53 -15.03 10.08 -11.28
N LYS A 54 -15.05 10.99 -12.27
CA LYS A 54 -14.24 12.20 -12.27
C LYS A 54 -14.96 13.29 -11.49
N LEU A 55 -14.44 13.59 -10.30
CA LEU A 55 -14.91 14.71 -9.47
C LEU A 55 -13.94 15.90 -9.60
N ARG A 56 -14.44 17.11 -9.37
CA ARG A 56 -13.59 18.30 -9.29
C ARG A 56 -12.73 18.25 -8.03
N GLN A 57 -11.51 18.77 -8.09
CA GLN A 57 -10.56 18.76 -6.97
C GLN A 57 -11.16 19.31 -5.65
N PRO A 58 -11.87 20.46 -5.63
CA PRO A 58 -12.43 21.00 -4.39
C PRO A 58 -13.48 20.07 -3.75
N LEU A 59 -14.19 19.29 -4.56
CA LEU A 59 -15.22 18.37 -4.07
C LEU A 59 -14.60 17.14 -3.40
N ILE A 60 -13.55 16.56 -3.99
CA ILE A 60 -12.89 15.40 -3.37
C ILE A 60 -12.18 15.79 -2.08
N ASP A 61 -11.65 17.01 -1.99
CA ASP A 61 -11.03 17.53 -0.78
C ASP A 61 -12.06 17.74 0.34
N ALA A 62 -13.24 18.27 0.01
CA ALA A 62 -14.35 18.38 0.96
C ALA A 62 -14.84 17.00 1.46
N LEU A 63 -14.94 16.02 0.56
CA LEU A 63 -15.33 14.64 0.93
C LEU A 63 -14.30 13.98 1.85
N ARG A 64 -13.00 14.18 1.60
CA ARG A 64 -11.93 13.66 2.46
C ARG A 64 -11.96 14.31 3.83
N ALA A 65 -12.02 15.64 3.89
CA ALA A 65 -12.10 16.37 5.15
C ALA A 65 -13.32 15.94 5.99
N ARG A 66 -14.46 15.68 5.33
CA ARG A 66 -15.65 15.18 6.01
C ARG A 66 -15.49 13.76 6.52
N ALA A 67 -14.93 12.86 5.71
CA ALA A 67 -14.63 11.49 6.10
C ALA A 67 -13.67 11.44 7.30
N ASP A 68 -12.64 12.28 7.29
CA ASP A 68 -11.68 12.41 8.39
C ASP A 68 -12.34 12.93 9.67
N ALA A 69 -13.25 13.92 9.56
CA ALA A 69 -14.00 14.45 10.69
C ALA A 69 -14.96 13.43 11.31
N ASP A 70 -15.60 12.60 10.48
CA ASP A 70 -16.55 11.59 10.92
C ASP A 70 -15.85 10.27 11.33
N GLY A 71 -14.55 10.10 11.02
CA GLY A 71 -13.77 8.90 11.31
C GLY A 71 -14.19 7.68 10.48
N VAL A 72 -14.81 7.91 9.33
CA VAL A 72 -15.40 6.87 8.45
C VAL A 72 -14.62 6.83 7.14
N PRO A 73 -14.40 5.66 6.52
CA PRO A 73 -13.75 5.62 5.21
C PRO A 73 -14.56 6.39 4.14
N VAL A 74 -13.85 7.05 3.24
CA VAL A 74 -14.45 7.88 2.17
C VAL A 74 -15.48 7.11 1.33
N ASN A 75 -15.25 5.82 1.09
CA ASN A 75 -16.19 4.98 0.33
C ASN A 75 -17.55 4.85 1.03
N ASP A 76 -17.57 4.69 2.36
CA ASP A 76 -18.81 4.54 3.12
C ASP A 76 -19.56 5.88 3.18
N LEU A 77 -18.84 6.99 3.36
CA LEU A 77 -19.43 8.33 3.29
C LEU A 77 -20.05 8.60 1.91
N VAL A 78 -19.37 8.23 0.82
CA VAL A 78 -19.91 8.41 -0.53
C VAL A 78 -21.15 7.52 -0.74
N ASN A 79 -21.14 6.29 -0.25
CA ASN A 79 -22.28 5.39 -0.33
C ASN A 79 -23.51 5.96 0.39
N THR A 80 -23.35 6.51 1.60
CA THR A 80 -24.46 7.10 2.36
C THR A 80 -25.00 8.35 1.66
N LEU A 81 -24.13 9.25 1.21
CA LEU A 81 -24.52 10.46 0.48
C LEU A 81 -25.29 10.14 -0.81
N LEU A 82 -24.84 9.14 -1.58
CA LEU A 82 -25.54 8.71 -2.79
C LEU A 82 -26.88 8.04 -2.47
N ALA A 83 -26.95 7.20 -1.43
CA ALA A 83 -28.19 6.57 -1.01
C ALA A 83 -29.23 7.59 -0.54
N ASP A 84 -28.81 8.63 0.19
CA ASP A 84 -29.71 9.70 0.64
C ASP A 84 -30.15 10.60 -0.52
N ALA A 85 -29.26 10.90 -1.47
CA ALA A 85 -29.62 11.64 -2.67
C ALA A 85 -30.64 10.93 -3.57
N LEU A 86 -30.68 9.59 -3.56
CA LEU A 86 -31.64 8.79 -4.32
C LEU A 86 -33.01 8.61 -3.62
N LYS A 87 -33.10 8.90 -2.32
CA LYS A 87 -34.37 8.87 -1.58
C LYS A 87 -35.17 10.18 -1.74
N ALA A 88 -34.50 11.26 -2.13
CA ALA A 88 -35.09 12.57 -2.39
C ALA A 88 -35.76 12.61 -3.78
#